data_AF-A0A2S7NTR9-F1
#
_entry.id   AF-A0A2S7NTR9-F1
#
_cell.length_a   1.000
_cell.length_b   1.000
_cell.length_c   1.000
_cell.angle_alpha   90.00
_cell.angle_beta   90.00
_cell.angle_gamma   90.00
#
_symmetry.space_group_name_H-M   'P 1'
#
loop_
_entity.id
_entity.type
_entity.pdbx_description
1 polymer ?
#
loop_
_entity_poly.entity_id
_entity_poly.type
_entity_poly.pdbx_seq_one_letter_code
_entity_poly.pdbx_strand_id
1 'polypeptide(L)' 'MGQAFSGPNAFKWLGFTPKATAVLQANPFLFLELILVLLGLFTLGGIAWAIHYETNKPYRKPKVKKGESAGKK' A
#
# COMPACT_ATOMS: atom_id res chain seq x y z
N MET A 1 29.96 -7.14 -6.83
CA MET A 1 28.49 -7.16 -7.01
C MET A 1 27.98 -5.72 -6.95
N GLY A 2 27.20 -5.31 -7.96
CA GLY A 2 26.32 -4.13 -8.02
C GLY A 2 26.72 -2.80 -7.35
N GLN A 3 27.32 -1.90 -8.13
CA GLN A 3 27.62 -0.49 -7.84
C GLN A 3 26.37 0.42 -7.74
N ALA A 4 25.18 -0.13 -7.48
CA ALA A 4 23.89 0.55 -7.66
C ALA A 4 23.59 1.65 -6.62
N PHE A 5 24.27 1.64 -5.47
CA PHE A 5 24.04 2.57 -4.35
C PHE A 5 25.33 3.18 -3.79
N SER A 6 26.43 3.12 -4.54
CA SER A 6 27.74 3.63 -4.11
C SER A 6 28.07 4.96 -4.78
N GLY A 7 28.58 5.94 -4.02
CA GLY A 7 29.09 7.20 -4.54
C GLY A 7 28.86 8.39 -3.60
N PRO A 8 29.62 9.50 -3.73
CA PRO A 8 29.59 10.62 -2.78
C PRO A 8 28.23 11.31 -2.63
N ASN A 9 27.34 11.15 -3.61
CA ASN A 9 26.02 11.77 -3.65
C ASN A 9 24.85 10.76 -3.54
N ALA A 10 25.12 9.47 -3.27
CA ALA A 10 24.07 8.49 -3.07
C ALA A 10 23.14 8.94 -1.92
N PHE A 11 21.82 8.84 -2.11
CA PHE A 11 20.80 9.24 -1.13
C PHE A 11 20.81 10.72 -0.70
N LYS A 12 21.57 11.60 -1.35
CA LYS A 12 21.62 13.04 -0.99
C LYS A 12 20.25 13.72 -1.07
N TRP A 13 19.40 13.28 -2.00
CA TRP A 13 18.03 13.76 -2.17
C TRP A 13 17.07 13.35 -1.04
N LEU A 14 17.43 12.34 -0.25
CA LEU A 14 16.65 11.90 0.92
C LEU A 14 16.98 12.71 2.19
N GLY A 15 17.97 13.60 2.14
CA GLY A 15 18.31 14.48 3.26
C GLY A 15 18.85 13.76 4.50
N PHE A 16 19.42 12.56 4.34
CA PHE A 16 19.97 11.79 5.45
C PHE A 16 21.23 12.42 6.05
N THR A 17 21.46 12.17 7.33
CA THR A 17 22.73 12.52 7.97
C THR A 17 23.88 11.74 7.34
N PRO A 18 25.12 12.26 7.34
CA PRO A 18 26.27 11.54 6.77
C PRO A 18 26.46 10.13 7.35
N LYS A 19 26.17 9.96 8.64
CA LYS A 19 26.22 8.65 9.32
C LYS A 19 25.17 7.68 8.76
N ALA A 20 23.93 8.13 8.57
CA ALA A 20 22.88 7.29 8.00
C ALA A 20 23.19 6.90 6.55
N THR A 21 23.67 7.84 5.73
CA THR A 21 24.11 7.54 4.35
C THR A 21 25.24 6.51 4.33
N ALA A 22 26.21 6.60 5.25
CA ALA A 22 27.30 5.64 5.35
C ALA A 22 26.82 4.22 5.68
N VAL A 23 25.80 4.07 6.55
CA VAL A 23 25.21 2.77 6.88
C VAL A 23 24.53 2.14 5.66
N LEU A 24 23.77 2.93 4.90
CA LEU A 24 23.10 2.46 3.68
C LEU A 24 24.10 2.12 2.56
N GLN A 25 25.21 2.86 2.46
CA GLN A 25 26.28 2.55 1.52
C GLN A 25 27.05 1.28 1.88
N ALA A 26 27.25 1.03 3.18
CA ALA A 26 27.92 -0.18 3.65
C ALA A 26 27.08 -1.45 3.40
N ASN A 27 25.75 -1.34 3.54
CA ASN A 27 24.83 -2.45 3.36
C ASN A 27 23.63 -2.01 2.49
N PRO A 28 23.80 -1.95 1.16
CA PRO A 28 22.77 -1.43 0.25
C PRO A 28 21.47 -2.23 0.26
N PHE A 29 21.53 -3.51 0.65
CA PHE A 29 20.35 -4.37 0.75
C PHE A 29 19.38 -3.94 1.86
N LEU A 30 19.87 -3.31 2.95
CA LEU A 30 18.99 -2.83 4.02
C LEU A 30 17.99 -1.78 3.51
N PHE A 31 18.44 -0.89 2.62
CA PHE A 31 17.56 0.11 2.02
C PHE A 31 16.52 -0.54 1.11
N LEU A 32 16.96 -1.46 0.25
CA LEU A 32 16.07 -2.18 -0.66
C LEU A 32 15.01 -2.97 0.11
N GLU A 33 15.41 -3.70 1.14
CA GLU A 33 14.52 -4.49 1.98
C GLU A 33 13.47 -3.61 2.67
N LEU A 34 13.88 -2.48 3.25
CA LEU A 34 12.94 -1.52 3.84
C LEU A 34 11.89 -1.05 2.83
N ILE A 35 12.31 -0.69 1.61
CA ILE A 35 11.38 -0.23 0.58
C ILE A 35 10.42 -1.35 0.16
N LEU A 36 10.92 -2.58 -0.03
CA LEU A 36 10.08 -3.73 -0.37
C LEU A 36 9.05 -4.05 0.73
N VAL A 37 9.45 -3.98 2.00
CA VAL A 37 8.54 -4.18 3.14
C VAL A 37 7.47 -3.09 3.16
N LEU A 38 7.84 -1.82 3.00
CA LEU A 38 6.88 -0.72 2.95
C LEU A 38 5.88 -0.89 1.80
N LEU A 39 6.37 -1.22 0.60
CA LEU A 39 5.50 -1.51 -0.55
C LEU A 39 4.55 -2.67 -0.26
N GLY A 40 5.05 -3.77 0.32
CA GLY A 40 4.23 -4.91 0.73
C GLY A 40 3.13 -4.53 1.72
N LEU A 41 3.46 -3.73 2.75
CA LEU A 41 2.49 -3.23 3.72
C LEU A 41 1.43 -2.31 3.08
N PHE A 42 1.83 -1.39 2.19
CA PHE A 42 0.89 -0.54 1.46
C PHE A 42 0.00 -1.35 0.52
N THR A 43 0.54 -2.36 -0.18
CA THR A 43 -0.25 -3.26 -1.03
C THR A 43 -1.28 -4.04 -0.21
N LEU A 44 -0.87 -4.63 0.90
CA LEU A 44 -1.79 -5.37 1.79
C LEU A 44 -2.87 -4.45 2.37
N GLY A 45 -2.48 -3.26 2.85
CA GLY A 45 -3.43 -2.26 3.35
C GLY A 45 -4.41 -1.80 2.27
N GLY A 46 -3.92 -1.58 1.05
CA GLY A 46 -4.75 -1.21 -0.11
C GLY A 46 -5.75 -2.31 -0.51
N ILE A 47 -5.31 -3.57 -0.53
CA ILE A 47 -6.19 -4.72 -0.79
C ILE A 47 -7.25 -4.84 0.31
N ALA A 48 -6.85 -4.76 1.58
CA ALA A 48 -7.78 -4.82 2.71
C ALA A 48 -8.82 -3.69 2.65
N TRP A 49 -8.38 -2.47 2.30
CA TRP A 49 -9.27 -1.33 2.11
C TRP A 49 -10.23 -1.53 0.93
N ALA A 50 -9.75 -2.06 -0.21
CA ALA A 50 -10.59 -2.34 -1.37
C ALA A 50 -11.68 -3.36 -1.06
N ILE A 51 -11.32 -4.45 -0.35
CA ILE A 51 -12.29 -5.44 0.14
C ILE A 51 -13.29 -4.77 1.07
N HIS A 52 -12.82 -3.99 2.05
CA HIS A 52 -13.67 -3.28 3.00
C HIS A 52 -14.65 -2.32 2.32
N TYR A 53 -14.22 -1.62 1.27
CA TYR A 53 -15.08 -0.74 0.49
C TYR A 53 -16.19 -1.51 -0.25
N GLU A 54 -15.85 -2.64 -0.89
CA GLU A 54 -16.82 -3.45 -1.64
C GLU A 54 -17.81 -4.17 -0.73
N THR A 55 -17.37 -4.71 0.40
CA THR A 55 -18.24 -5.45 1.33
C THR A 55 -19.17 -4.55 2.14
N ASN A 56 -18.82 -3.28 2.32
CA ASN A 56 -19.67 -2.30 3.00
C ASN A 56 -20.67 -1.60 2.08
N LYS A 57 -20.72 -1.94 0.79
CA LYS A 57 -21.71 -1.33 -0.11
C LYS A 57 -23.13 -1.63 0.39
N PRO A 58 -23.96 -0.61 0.63
CA PRO A 58 -25.33 -0.83 1.07
C PRO A 58 -26.08 -1.59 -0.01
N TYR A 59 -26.68 -2.72 0.37
CA TYR A 59 -27.55 -3.48 -0.52
C TYR A 59 -28.65 -2.55 -1.06
N ARG A 60 -28.75 -2.45 -2.39
CA ARG A 60 -29.91 -1.79 -3.01
C ARG A 60 -31.13 -2.63 -2.65
N LYS A 61 -31.97 -2.10 -1.75
CA LYS A 61 -33.28 -2.69 -1.47
C LYS A 61 -33.99 -2.90 -2.81
N PRO A 62 -34.47 -4.11 -3.11
CA PRO A 62 -35.23 -4.34 -4.34
C PRO A 62 -36.38 -3.34 -4.36
N LYS A 63 -36.49 -2.58 -5.45
CA LYS A 63 -37.63 -1.68 -5.64
C LYS A 63 -38.86 -2.57 -5.69
N VAL A 64 -39.75 -2.43 -4.70
CA VAL A 64 -41.05 -3.09 -4.70
C VAL A 64 -41.73 -2.70 -6.01
N LYS A 65 -41.98 -3.66 -6.89
CA LYS A 65 -42.76 -3.39 -8.10
C LYS A 65 -44.15 -2.95 -7.64
N LYS A 66 -44.59 -1.78 -8.12
CA LYS A 66 -45.91 -1.22 -7.80
C LYS A 66 -46.95 -2.23 -8.32
N GLY A 67 -47.53 -3.01 -7.41
CA GLY A 67 -48.43 -4.13 -7.70
C GLY A 67 -48.21 -5.39 -6.85
N GLU A 68 -47.07 -5.53 -6.16
CA GLU A 68 -46.74 -6.78 -5.42
C GLU A 68 -47.07 -6.73 -3.92
N SER A 69 -47.67 -5.64 -3.44
CA SER A 69 -48.18 -5.49 -2.06
C SER A 69 -49.70 -5.34 -2.06
N ALA A 70 -50.38 -6.34 -2.60
CA ALA A 70 -51.80 -6.60 -2.36
C ALA A 70 -52.10 -8.08 -2.62
N GLY A 71 -51.56 -8.96 -1.79
CA GLY A 71 -51.93 -10.37 -1.86
C GLY A 71 -50.97 -11.31 -1.16
N LYS A 72 -51.14 -11.46 0.16
CA LYS A 72 -51.20 -12.80 0.77
C LYS A 72 -51.94 -12.70 2.11
N LYS A 73 -52.88 -13.63 2.22
CA LYS A 73 -53.84 -13.86 3.29
C LYS A 73 -53.18 -14.08 4.64
#